data_AF-A0A1F5AY97-F1
#
_entry.id   AF-A0A1F5AY97-F1
#
_cell.length_a   1.000
_cell.length_b   1.000
_cell.length_c   1.000
_cell.angle_alpha   90.00
_cell.angle_beta   90.00
_cell.angle_gamma   90.00
#
_symmetry.space_group_name_H-M   'P 1'
#
loop_
_entity.id
_entity.type
_entity.pdbx_description
1 polymer ?
#
loop_
_entity_poly.entity_id
_entity_poly.type
_entity_poly.pdbx_seq_one_letter_code
_entity_poly.pdbx_strand_id
1 'polypeptide(L)'
;MKHERAAGCAVVRETRQEPLFLLVRSRKGFWGIPKGRAKKGEHDIDTAIRELREETGISTFFVVSGFRTRFSYIHGDGEKRARKTVTAYLVKTHSVRAVISREHTAFRWVSYEKAMQMIAFPNARRPVSLAHRFLTTSRKTIALQEKVYTAVRRIPKGYVVSYADIARRCGSSPRTVAQILANNHDPRVPCHRAVSSSGAILGYNRGAKEKERLLRKEGVMVTHSRGRGSVIARSAYDRK
;
A
#
# COMPACT_ATOMS: atom_id res chain seq x y z
N MET A 1 -14.86 20.11 -29.01
CA MET A 1 -14.51 20.11 -27.57
C MET A 1 -13.01 19.95 -27.42
N LYS A 2 -12.32 20.89 -26.75
CA LYS A 2 -10.86 20.85 -26.58
C LYS A 2 -10.46 19.84 -25.50
N HIS A 3 -9.35 19.12 -25.70
CA HIS A 3 -8.77 18.24 -24.69
C HIS A 3 -7.55 18.91 -24.04
N GLU A 4 -7.58 19.10 -22.73
CA GLU A 4 -6.48 19.65 -21.96
C GLU A 4 -5.86 18.58 -21.07
N ARG A 5 -4.54 18.43 -21.12
CA ARG A 5 -3.80 17.52 -20.24
C ARG A 5 -3.12 18.30 -19.13
N ALA A 6 -3.20 17.77 -17.92
CA ALA A 6 -2.58 18.32 -16.73
C ALA A 6 -2.00 17.20 -15.89
N ALA A 7 -0.99 17.52 -15.09
CA ALA A 7 -0.46 16.58 -14.12
C ALA A 7 -0.08 17.27 -12.81
N GLY A 8 0.01 16.49 -11.75
CA GLY A 8 0.36 17.01 -10.42
C GLY A 8 0.69 15.92 -9.42
N CYS A 9 0.91 16.32 -8.18
CA CYS A 9 1.41 15.44 -7.13
C CYS A 9 0.48 15.43 -5.91
N ALA A 10 0.01 14.25 -5.49
CA ALA A 10 -0.38 14.03 -4.11
C ALA A 10 0.91 14.00 -3.27
N VAL A 11 1.25 15.14 -2.66
CA VAL A 11 2.47 15.26 -1.85
C VAL A 11 2.14 14.89 -0.41
N VAL A 12 2.94 13.99 0.17
CA VAL A 12 2.78 13.52 1.54
C VAL A 12 4.05 13.75 2.34
N ARG A 13 3.86 14.15 3.60
CA ARG A 13 4.88 14.07 4.64
C ARG A 13 4.48 12.98 5.62
N GLU A 14 5.40 12.05 5.88
CA GLU A 14 5.19 11.04 6.91
C GLU A 14 5.44 11.66 8.29
N THR A 15 4.53 11.42 9.22
CA THR A 15 4.68 11.78 10.63
C THR A 15 4.56 10.51 11.48
N ARG A 16 4.89 10.62 12.77
CA ARG A 16 4.74 9.50 13.73
C ARG A 16 3.29 9.06 13.90
N GLN A 17 2.32 9.97 13.74
CA GLN A 17 0.90 9.68 13.95
C GLN A 17 0.24 9.26 12.63
N GLU A 18 0.23 10.14 11.63
CA GLU A 18 -0.44 9.90 10.35
C GLU A 18 0.24 10.64 9.18
N PRO A 19 0.05 10.19 7.92
CA PRO A 19 0.50 10.96 6.76
C PRO A 19 -0.24 12.29 6.65
N LEU A 20 0.50 13.40 6.44
CA LEU A 20 -0.09 14.70 6.13
C LEU A 20 0.05 15.01 4.63
N PHE A 21 -1.02 15.48 4.01
CA PHE A 21 -1.07 15.88 2.61
C PHE A 21 -0.87 17.39 2.46
N LEU A 22 -0.07 17.80 1.48
CA LEU A 22 0.03 19.19 1.07
C LEU A 22 -1.17 19.54 0.20
N LEU A 23 -1.92 20.55 0.61
CA LEU A 23 -2.90 21.23 -0.24
C LEU A 23 -2.44 22.66 -0.50
N VAL A 24 -2.67 23.12 -1.72
CA VAL A 24 -2.48 24.51 -2.14
C VAL A 24 -3.83 25.13 -2.48
N ARG A 25 -4.01 26.41 -2.15
CA ARG A 25 -5.25 27.17 -2.41
C ARG A 25 -5.05 28.04 -3.64
N SER A 26 -5.79 27.76 -4.70
CA SER A 26 -5.80 28.60 -5.91
C SER A 26 -6.32 30.02 -5.60
N ARG A 27 -6.06 30.97 -6.49
CA ARG A 27 -6.65 32.33 -6.40
C ARG A 27 -8.18 32.36 -6.40
N LYS A 28 -8.82 31.34 -6.97
CA LYS A 28 -10.29 31.18 -6.95
C LYS A 28 -10.82 30.59 -5.62
N GLY A 29 -9.96 30.43 -4.61
CA GLY A 29 -10.33 29.93 -3.28
C GLY A 29 -10.38 28.41 -3.14
N PHE A 30 -10.23 27.65 -4.23
CA PHE A 30 -10.30 26.19 -4.18
C PHE A 30 -8.99 25.55 -3.70
N TRP A 31 -9.11 24.60 -2.78
CA TRP A 31 -8.03 23.74 -2.32
C TRP A 31 -7.88 22.49 -3.18
N GLY A 32 -6.64 22.07 -3.39
CA GLY A 32 -6.31 20.82 -4.09
C GLY A 32 -4.83 20.51 -4.05
N ILE A 33 -4.43 19.49 -4.81
CA ILE A 33 -3.02 19.16 -5.02
C ILE A 33 -2.35 20.18 -5.96
N PRO A 34 -1.02 20.40 -5.84
CA PRO A 34 -0.27 21.16 -6.82
C PRO A 34 -0.32 20.46 -8.18
N LYS A 35 -0.67 21.20 -9.24
CA LYS A 35 -0.91 20.66 -10.58
C LYS A 35 -1.04 21.80 -11.61
N GLY A 36 -0.47 21.58 -12.78
CA GLY A 36 -0.61 22.48 -13.91
C GLY A 36 -0.71 21.77 -15.25
N ARG A 37 -0.62 22.55 -16.32
CA ARG A 37 -0.87 22.08 -17.69
C ARG A 37 0.40 21.43 -18.25
N ALA A 38 0.23 20.31 -18.95
CA ALA A 38 1.33 19.68 -19.65
C ALA A 38 1.76 20.53 -20.86
N LYS A 39 3.07 20.72 -21.02
CA LYS A 39 3.65 21.35 -22.23
C LYS A 39 3.61 20.36 -23.40
N LYS A 40 3.76 20.88 -24.63
CA LYS A 40 3.81 20.05 -25.85
C LYS A 40 5.00 19.09 -25.74
N GLY A 41 4.76 17.79 -25.90
CA GLY A 41 5.79 16.74 -25.81
C GLY A 41 6.20 16.31 -24.40
N GLU A 42 5.76 17.01 -23.34
CA GLU A 42 6.17 16.71 -21.95
C GLU A 42 5.51 15.42 -21.43
N HIS A 43 6.23 14.54 -20.74
CA HIS A 43 5.56 13.39 -20.09
C HIS A 43 4.74 13.85 -18.87
N ASP A 44 3.72 13.06 -18.51
CA ASP A 44 2.84 13.38 -17.37
C ASP A 44 3.64 13.51 -16.05
N ILE A 45 4.68 12.69 -15.86
CA ILE A 45 5.50 12.73 -14.64
C ILE A 45 6.40 13.97 -14.59
N ASP A 46 6.99 14.35 -15.72
CA ASP A 46 7.84 15.55 -15.82
C ASP A 46 7.01 16.81 -15.56
N THR A 47 5.80 16.85 -16.13
CA THR A 47 4.81 17.90 -15.85
C THR A 47 4.52 17.97 -14.35
N ALA A 48 4.21 16.83 -13.70
CA ALA A 48 3.87 16.81 -12.28
C ALA A 48 5.02 17.29 -11.38
N ILE A 49 6.26 16.87 -11.69
CA ILE A 49 7.46 17.28 -10.96
C ILE A 49 7.76 18.77 -11.16
N ARG A 50 7.67 19.26 -12.39
CA ARG A 50 7.86 20.67 -12.70
C ARG A 50 6.86 21.53 -11.95
N GLU A 51 5.58 21.21 -12.03
CA GLU A 51 4.51 21.95 -11.36
C GLU A 51 4.65 21.89 -9.83
N LEU A 52 5.08 20.75 -9.26
CA LEU A 52 5.39 20.68 -7.83
C LEU A 52 6.49 21.68 -7.45
N ARG A 53 7.59 21.74 -8.21
CA ARG A 53 8.70 22.66 -7.96
C ARG A 53 8.28 24.11 -8.14
N GLU A 54 7.62 24.43 -9.25
CA GLU A 54 7.19 25.78 -9.61
C GLU A 54 6.13 26.32 -8.63
N GLU A 55 5.14 25.51 -8.24
CA GLU A 55 4.03 25.95 -7.39
C GLU A 55 4.36 25.99 -5.90
N THR A 56 5.33 25.19 -5.43
CA THR A 56 5.56 24.95 -3.99
C THR A 56 7.02 25.12 -3.53
N GLY A 57 7.96 25.24 -4.45
CA GLY A 57 9.39 25.28 -4.15
C GLY A 57 9.99 23.97 -3.63
N ILE A 58 9.21 22.89 -3.52
CA ILE A 58 9.69 21.59 -3.01
C ILE A 58 10.55 20.90 -4.08
N SER A 59 11.87 20.85 -3.85
CA SER A 59 12.85 20.25 -4.76
C SER A 59 13.38 18.89 -4.29
N THR A 60 13.38 18.63 -2.98
CA THR A 60 13.83 17.35 -2.40
C THR A 60 12.65 16.46 -2.06
N PHE A 61 12.50 15.37 -2.81
CA PHE A 61 11.39 14.43 -2.66
C PHE A 61 11.70 13.07 -3.31
N PHE A 62 10.87 12.07 -2.98
CA PHE A 62 10.90 10.74 -3.58
C PHE A 62 9.55 10.47 -4.26
N VAL A 63 9.59 10.09 -5.54
CA VAL A 63 8.40 9.61 -6.25
C VAL A 63 8.12 8.18 -5.79
N VAL A 64 6.91 7.93 -5.30
CA VAL A 64 6.49 6.60 -4.87
C VAL A 64 6.12 5.77 -6.10
N SER A 65 6.91 4.74 -6.39
CA SER A 65 6.66 3.81 -7.49
C SER A 65 5.34 3.05 -7.31
N GLY A 66 4.73 2.65 -8.42
CA GLY A 66 3.47 1.88 -8.43
C GLY A 66 2.19 2.69 -8.17
N PHE A 67 2.31 3.99 -7.86
CA PHE A 67 1.14 4.87 -7.73
C PHE A 67 0.99 5.82 -8.93
N ARG A 68 -0.14 5.72 -9.62
CA ARG A 68 -0.61 6.69 -10.62
C ARG A 68 -2.13 6.67 -10.65
N THR A 69 -2.75 7.83 -10.70
CA THR A 69 -4.19 7.93 -10.97
C THR A 69 -4.48 8.95 -12.05
N ARG A 70 -5.55 8.72 -12.79
CA ARG A 70 -6.03 9.61 -13.84
C ARG A 70 -7.53 9.81 -13.68
N PHE A 71 -7.99 11.04 -13.88
CA PHE A 71 -9.40 11.38 -13.93
C PHE A 71 -9.60 12.56 -14.87
N SER A 72 -10.82 12.70 -15.37
CA SER A 72 -11.20 13.79 -16.28
C SER A 72 -12.45 14.49 -15.78
N TYR A 73 -12.54 15.77 -16.04
CA TYR A 73 -13.75 16.56 -15.84
C TYR A 73 -13.89 17.58 -16.96
N ILE A 74 -15.11 18.02 -17.20
CA ILE A 74 -15.41 19.08 -18.15
C ILE A 74 -15.43 20.39 -17.36
N HIS A 75 -14.83 21.43 -17.93
CA HIS A 75 -14.93 22.79 -17.43
C HIS A 75 -15.23 23.76 -18.57
N GLY A 76 -15.69 24.96 -18.22
CA GLY A 76 -16.23 25.92 -19.18
C GLY A 76 -17.70 25.64 -19.52
N ASP A 77 -18.29 26.54 -20.30
CA ASP A 77 -19.69 26.44 -20.73
C ASP A 77 -19.84 26.74 -22.23
N GLY A 78 -20.94 26.27 -22.82
CA GLY A 78 -21.25 26.38 -24.25
C GLY A 78 -20.13 25.86 -25.14
N GLU A 79 -19.78 26.65 -26.16
CA GLU A 79 -18.72 26.34 -27.13
C GLU A 79 -17.31 26.33 -26.53
N LYS A 80 -17.12 26.94 -25.34
CA LYS A 80 -15.82 27.01 -24.64
C LYS A 80 -15.53 25.77 -23.77
N ARG A 81 -16.36 24.72 -23.85
CA ARG A 81 -16.17 23.48 -23.06
C ARG A 81 -14.87 22.77 -23.43
N ALA A 82 -14.11 22.46 -22.39
CA ALA A 82 -12.88 21.67 -22.49
C ALA A 82 -12.94 20.48 -21.54
N ARG A 83 -12.53 19.31 -22.03
CA ARG A 83 -12.29 18.13 -21.21
C ARG A 83 -10.87 18.21 -20.68
N LYS A 84 -10.72 18.40 -19.36
CA LYS A 84 -9.43 18.39 -18.69
C LYS A 84 -9.16 17.03 -18.07
N THR A 85 -8.04 16.42 -18.42
CA THR A 85 -7.55 15.16 -17.87
C THR A 85 -6.37 15.44 -16.96
N VAL A 86 -6.47 15.01 -15.70
CA VAL A 86 -5.42 15.18 -14.69
C VAL A 86 -4.82 13.81 -14.37
N THR A 87 -3.52 13.66 -14.59
CA THR A 87 -2.73 12.52 -14.08
C THR A 87 -2.05 12.95 -12.78
N ALA A 88 -2.22 12.18 -11.70
CA ALA A 88 -1.56 12.47 -10.43
C ALA A 88 -0.63 11.33 -9.99
N TYR A 89 0.52 11.72 -9.44
CA TYR A 89 1.53 10.84 -8.86
C TYR A 89 1.62 11.07 -7.35
N LEU A 90 2.20 10.12 -6.63
CA LEU A 90 2.41 10.21 -5.18
C LEU A 90 3.87 10.54 -4.92
N VAL A 91 4.10 11.57 -4.11
CA VAL A 91 5.44 12.06 -3.78
C VAL A 91 5.58 12.16 -2.27
N LYS A 92 6.67 11.61 -1.71
CA LYS A 92 7.06 11.77 -0.31
C LYS A 92 8.12 12.86 -0.17
N THR A 93 8.00 13.71 0.84
CA THR A 93 9.04 14.70 1.18
C THR A 93 9.18 14.87 2.68
N HIS A 94 10.37 15.29 3.11
CA HIS A 94 10.62 15.75 4.48
C HIS A 94 10.45 17.27 4.62
N SER A 95 10.21 17.98 3.50
CA SER A 95 10.03 19.44 3.50
C SER A 95 8.82 19.85 4.34
N VAL A 96 9.03 20.77 5.27
CA VAL A 96 7.96 21.30 6.13
C VAL A 96 7.37 22.58 5.55
N ARG A 97 8.20 23.43 4.97
CA ARG A 97 7.78 24.67 4.31
C ARG A 97 7.52 24.41 2.83
N ALA A 98 6.48 25.05 2.30
CA ALA A 98 6.26 25.24 0.88
C ALA A 98 6.34 26.75 0.60
N VAL A 99 7.06 27.13 -0.44
CA VAL A 99 7.07 28.50 -0.96
C VAL A 99 6.06 28.53 -2.09
N ILE A 100 4.90 29.14 -1.84
CA ILE A 100 3.82 29.16 -2.83
C ILE A 100 4.11 30.17 -3.94
N SER A 101 3.92 29.74 -5.19
CA SER A 101 4.01 30.64 -6.34
C SER A 101 2.88 31.65 -6.36
N ARG A 102 2.98 32.63 -7.27
CA ARG A 102 1.93 33.65 -7.49
C ARG A 102 0.56 33.04 -7.82
N GLU A 103 0.49 31.80 -8.30
CA GLU A 103 -0.78 31.14 -8.65
C GLU A 103 -1.62 30.71 -7.43
N HIS A 104 -0.98 30.67 -6.26
CA HIS A 104 -1.57 30.20 -5.02
C HIS A 104 -1.61 31.30 -3.96
N THR A 105 -2.58 31.20 -3.06
CA THR A 105 -2.79 32.19 -1.98
C THR A 105 -2.49 31.62 -0.60
N ALA A 106 -2.37 30.30 -0.47
CA ALA A 106 -2.04 29.62 0.77
C ALA A 106 -1.60 28.17 0.49
N PHE A 107 -0.91 27.55 1.45
CA PHE A 107 -0.73 26.11 1.53
C PHE A 107 -1.05 25.58 2.93
N ARG A 108 -1.40 24.30 3.04
CA ARG A 108 -1.55 23.61 4.34
C ARG A 108 -1.11 22.16 4.25
N TRP A 109 -0.46 21.69 5.30
CA TRP A 109 -0.31 20.26 5.58
C TRP A 109 -1.50 19.81 6.42
N VAL A 110 -2.25 18.82 5.96
CA VAL A 110 -3.49 18.38 6.60
C VAL A 110 -3.62 16.86 6.62
N SER A 111 -4.38 16.33 7.59
CA SER A 111 -4.74 14.90 7.64
C SER A 111 -5.56 14.50 6.40
N TYR A 112 -5.67 13.20 6.16
CA TYR A 112 -6.53 12.68 5.09
C TYR A 112 -7.98 13.16 5.23
N GLU A 113 -8.54 13.03 6.43
CA GLU A 113 -9.91 13.44 6.74
C GLU A 113 -10.13 14.92 6.47
N LYS A 114 -9.19 15.76 6.93
CA LYS A 114 -9.27 17.20 6.72
C LYS A 114 -9.12 17.57 5.24
N ALA A 115 -8.28 16.86 4.49
CA ALA A 115 -8.19 17.05 3.05
C ALA A 115 -9.51 16.73 2.33
N MET A 116 -10.23 15.67 2.74
CA MET A 116 -11.53 15.34 2.17
C MET A 116 -12.59 16.41 2.46
N GLN A 117 -12.52 17.05 3.63
CA GLN A 117 -13.39 18.19 3.97
C GLN A 117 -13.05 19.46 3.18
N MET A 118 -11.76 19.76 3.00
CA MET A 118 -11.31 21.02 2.37
C MET A 118 -11.44 21.03 0.84
N ILE A 119 -11.28 19.88 0.19
CA ILE A 119 -11.37 19.80 -1.27
C ILE A 119 -12.85 19.76 -1.65
N ALA A 120 -13.34 20.84 -2.26
CA ALA A 120 -14.75 20.99 -2.61
C ALA A 120 -15.22 19.96 -3.65
N PHE A 121 -14.43 19.74 -4.72
CA PHE A 121 -14.85 18.92 -5.84
C PHE A 121 -14.53 17.42 -5.64
N PRO A 122 -15.50 16.50 -5.77
CA PRO A 122 -15.27 15.06 -5.59
C PRO A 122 -14.13 14.50 -6.45
N ASN A 123 -14.07 14.91 -7.72
CA ASN A 123 -13.00 14.48 -8.64
C ASN A 123 -11.61 14.91 -8.17
N ALA A 124 -11.50 16.09 -7.54
CA ALA A 124 -10.24 16.60 -7.02
C ALA A 124 -9.80 15.91 -5.71
N ARG A 125 -10.70 15.22 -5.00
CA ARG A 125 -10.37 14.38 -3.83
C ARG A 125 -9.66 13.08 -4.23
N ARG A 126 -9.90 12.61 -5.45
CA ARG A 126 -9.48 11.28 -5.92
C ARG A 126 -7.97 11.01 -5.79
N PRO A 127 -7.05 11.93 -6.15
CA PRO A 127 -5.62 11.72 -5.94
C PRO A 127 -5.24 11.49 -4.49
N VAL A 128 -5.76 12.33 -3.58
CA VAL A 128 -5.46 12.24 -2.15
C VAL A 128 -6.06 10.97 -1.54
N SER A 129 -7.30 10.65 -1.88
CA SER A 129 -7.98 9.43 -1.39
C SER A 129 -7.29 8.15 -1.82
N LEU A 130 -6.94 8.05 -3.11
CA LEU A 130 -6.23 6.86 -3.60
C LEU A 130 -4.81 6.79 -3.05
N ALA A 131 -4.11 7.92 -2.90
CA ALA A 131 -2.78 7.96 -2.31
C ALA A 131 -2.82 7.52 -0.84
N HIS A 132 -3.78 8.00 -0.06
CA HIS A 132 -3.98 7.56 1.32
C HIS A 132 -4.25 6.06 1.39
N ARG A 133 -5.15 5.54 0.55
CA ARG A 133 -5.41 4.10 0.48
C ARG A 133 -4.16 3.31 0.10
N PHE A 134 -3.40 3.76 -0.89
CA PHE A 134 -2.15 3.11 -1.29
C PHE A 134 -1.14 3.05 -0.13
N LEU A 135 -0.90 4.17 0.55
CA LEU A 135 0.03 4.26 1.68
C LEU A 135 -0.42 3.44 2.89
N THR A 136 -1.72 3.38 3.16
CA THR A 136 -2.26 2.65 4.31
C THR A 136 -2.32 1.15 4.05
N THR A 137 -2.69 0.72 2.85
CA THR A 137 -2.67 -0.70 2.47
C THR A 137 -1.26 -1.27 2.58
N SER A 138 -0.26 -0.61 1.99
CA SER A 138 1.14 -1.11 2.07
C SER A 138 1.63 -1.23 3.52
N ARG A 139 1.35 -0.23 4.37
CA ARG A 139 1.70 -0.27 5.80
C ARG A 139 0.98 -1.38 6.55
N LYS A 140 -0.33 -1.56 6.32
CA LYS A 140 -1.11 -2.65 6.92
C LYS A 140 -0.57 -4.02 6.50
N THR A 141 -0.20 -4.19 5.24
CA THR A 141 0.40 -5.43 4.73
C THR A 141 1.73 -5.74 5.43
N ILE A 142 2.64 -4.76 5.53
CA ILE A 142 3.94 -4.94 6.21
C ILE A 142 3.72 -5.26 7.69
N ALA A 143 2.86 -4.52 8.38
CA ALA A 143 2.57 -4.77 9.79
C ALA A 143 1.95 -6.15 10.03
N LEU A 144 1.04 -6.59 9.14
CA LEU A 144 0.47 -7.94 9.21
C LEU A 144 1.52 -9.01 8.95
N GLN A 145 2.39 -8.82 7.96
CA GLN A 145 3.49 -9.74 7.67
C GLN A 145 4.40 -9.92 8.90
N GLU A 146 4.81 -8.83 9.55
CA GLU A 146 5.64 -8.91 10.75
C GLU A 146 4.94 -9.57 11.93
N LYS A 147 3.62 -9.34 12.11
CA LYS A 147 2.81 -10.06 13.10
C LYS A 147 2.80 -11.56 12.83
N VAL A 148 2.58 -11.95 11.57
CA VAL A 148 2.58 -13.36 11.14
C VAL A 148 3.95 -13.99 11.37
N TYR A 149 5.04 -13.33 10.97
CA TYR A 149 6.40 -13.84 11.19
C TYR A 149 6.72 -13.98 12.67
N THR A 150 6.33 -13.01 13.49
CA THR A 150 6.49 -13.08 14.96
C THR A 150 5.73 -14.25 15.55
N ALA A 151 4.48 -14.46 15.14
CA ALA A 151 3.68 -15.60 15.60
C ALA A 151 4.32 -16.94 15.21
N VAL A 152 4.82 -17.05 13.97
CA VAL A 152 5.46 -18.29 13.48
C VAL A 152 6.81 -18.55 14.15
N ARG A 153 7.61 -17.51 14.43
CA ARG A 153 8.88 -17.65 15.17
C ARG A 153 8.71 -18.20 16.59
N ARG A 154 7.53 -18.03 17.20
CA ARG A 154 7.22 -18.52 18.54
C ARG A 154 6.84 -20.00 18.60
N ILE A 155 6.53 -20.63 17.46
CA ILE A 155 6.15 -22.05 17.41
C ILE A 155 7.39 -22.89 17.75
N PRO A 156 7.41 -23.69 18.84
CA PRO A 156 8.59 -24.47 19.21
C PRO A 156 8.93 -25.57 18.19
N LYS A 157 10.17 -26.07 18.21
CA LYS A 157 10.55 -27.27 17.45
C LYS A 157 9.67 -28.45 17.88
N GLY A 158 9.20 -29.25 16.91
CA GLY A 158 8.36 -30.41 17.17
C GLY A 158 6.86 -30.10 17.27
N TYR A 159 6.48 -28.83 17.14
CA TYR A 159 5.10 -28.39 17.16
C TYR A 159 4.69 -27.73 15.84
N VAL A 160 3.40 -27.83 15.53
CA VAL A 160 2.77 -27.18 14.38
C VAL A 160 1.58 -26.34 14.79
N VAL A 161 1.25 -25.34 13.98
CA VAL A 161 0.06 -24.50 14.16
C VAL A 161 -0.67 -24.39 12.82
N SER A 162 -2.01 -24.35 12.85
CA SER A 162 -2.75 -24.16 11.60
C SER A 162 -2.66 -22.71 11.11
N TYR A 163 -2.74 -22.50 9.79
CA TYR A 163 -2.87 -21.15 9.22
C TYR A 163 -4.08 -20.40 9.80
N ALA A 164 -5.15 -21.12 10.18
CA ALA A 164 -6.33 -20.53 10.78
C ALA A 164 -6.08 -20.01 12.20
N ASP A 165 -5.29 -20.71 13.00
CA ASP A 165 -4.95 -20.26 14.35
C ASP A 165 -3.99 -19.06 14.31
N ILE A 166 -3.01 -19.07 13.40
CA ILE A 166 -2.13 -17.91 13.17
C ILE A 166 -2.97 -16.70 12.72
N ALA A 167 -3.92 -16.92 11.79
CA ALA A 167 -4.80 -15.88 11.28
C ALA A 167 -5.67 -15.27 12.38
N ARG A 168 -6.25 -16.10 13.26
CA ARG A 168 -7.04 -15.66 14.43
C ARG A 168 -6.19 -14.76 15.35
N ARG A 169 -4.96 -15.16 15.67
CA ARG A 169 -4.03 -14.38 16.51
C ARG A 169 -3.60 -13.07 15.87
N CYS A 170 -3.49 -13.03 14.55
CA CYS A 170 -3.02 -11.86 13.81
C CYS A 170 -4.16 -10.92 13.36
N GLY A 171 -5.43 -11.30 13.54
CA GLY A 171 -6.58 -10.54 13.02
C GLY A 171 -6.65 -10.55 11.49
N SER A 172 -6.46 -11.71 10.87
CA SER A 172 -6.39 -11.87 9.42
C SER A 172 -7.14 -13.13 8.94
N SER A 173 -7.04 -13.46 7.65
CA SER A 173 -7.61 -14.68 7.09
C SER A 173 -6.56 -15.79 6.94
N PRO A 174 -6.95 -17.08 7.02
CA PRO A 174 -6.03 -18.20 6.80
C PRO A 174 -5.34 -18.12 5.43
N ARG A 175 -6.07 -17.67 4.40
CA ARG A 175 -5.56 -17.50 3.03
C ARG A 175 -4.46 -16.44 2.97
N THR A 176 -4.67 -15.30 3.62
CA THR A 176 -3.67 -14.22 3.68
C THR A 176 -2.41 -14.68 4.41
N VAL A 177 -2.54 -15.38 5.54
CA VAL A 177 -1.40 -15.95 6.26
C VAL A 177 -0.64 -16.95 5.40
N ALA A 178 -1.33 -17.88 4.74
CA ALA A 178 -0.70 -18.85 3.85
C ALA A 178 0.05 -18.16 2.70
N GLN A 179 -0.50 -17.10 2.11
CA GLN A 179 0.16 -16.34 1.05
C GLN A 179 1.41 -15.59 1.56
N ILE A 180 1.34 -15.00 2.75
CA ILE A 180 2.51 -14.37 3.39
C ILE A 180 3.64 -15.39 3.57
N LEU A 181 3.32 -16.55 4.17
CA LEU A 181 4.33 -17.59 4.45
C LEU A 181 4.86 -18.26 3.18
N ALA A 182 4.03 -18.39 2.14
CA ALA A 182 4.45 -18.91 0.83
C ALA A 182 5.39 -17.96 0.08
N ASN A 183 5.44 -16.67 0.43
CA ASN A 183 6.38 -15.71 -0.16
C ASN A 183 7.58 -15.40 0.75
N ASN A 184 7.67 -16.06 1.91
CA ASN A 184 8.75 -15.81 2.87
C ASN A 184 10.06 -16.49 2.44
N HIS A 185 11.10 -15.70 2.25
CA HIS A 185 12.46 -16.18 1.96
C HIS A 185 13.39 -16.13 3.18
N ASP A 186 12.98 -15.53 4.30
CA ASP A 186 13.79 -15.47 5.52
C ASP A 186 13.87 -16.87 6.19
N PRO A 187 15.05 -17.51 6.28
CA PRO A 187 15.21 -18.82 6.90
C PRO A 187 14.98 -18.81 8.42
N ARG A 188 15.00 -17.63 9.07
CA ARG A 188 14.76 -17.48 10.52
C ARG A 188 13.28 -17.61 10.88
N VAL A 189 12.38 -17.57 9.90
CA VAL A 189 10.94 -17.81 10.11
C VAL A 189 10.66 -19.29 9.81
N PRO A 190 10.30 -20.13 10.80
CA PRO A 190 10.10 -21.57 10.61
C PRO A 190 8.73 -21.87 9.95
N CYS A 191 8.53 -21.40 8.72
CA CYS A 191 7.27 -21.53 7.97
C CYS A 191 6.84 -22.99 7.76
N HIS A 192 7.76 -23.95 7.84
CA HIS A 192 7.45 -25.39 7.77
C HIS A 192 6.56 -25.86 8.94
N ARG A 193 6.54 -25.14 10.08
CA ARG A 193 5.68 -25.45 11.23
C ARG A 193 4.23 -24.97 11.08
N ALA A 194 3.91 -24.17 10.07
CA ALA A 194 2.53 -23.75 9.79
C ALA A 194 1.86 -24.71 8.80
N VAL A 195 0.67 -25.24 9.10
CA VAL A 195 -0.02 -26.25 8.26
C VAL A 195 -1.50 -25.90 8.02
N SER A 196 -2.20 -26.66 7.17
CA SER A 196 -3.66 -26.49 7.06
C SER A 196 -4.37 -26.95 8.35
N SER A 197 -5.61 -26.51 8.56
CA SER A 197 -6.43 -26.99 9.69
C SER A 197 -6.75 -28.49 9.62
N SER A 198 -6.65 -29.11 8.44
CA SER A 198 -6.75 -30.57 8.29
C SER A 198 -5.44 -31.31 8.60
N GLY A 199 -4.35 -30.57 8.87
CA GLY A 199 -3.01 -31.12 9.05
C GLY A 199 -2.27 -31.43 7.75
N ALA A 200 -2.85 -31.10 6.59
CA ALA A 200 -2.21 -31.32 5.30
C ALA A 200 -0.98 -30.42 5.13
N ILE A 201 0.11 -31.02 4.61
CA ILE A 201 1.38 -30.33 4.37
C ILE A 201 1.33 -29.61 3.01
N LEU A 202 0.92 -28.33 3.04
CA LEU A 202 0.75 -27.50 1.83
C LEU A 202 1.45 -26.14 1.97
N GLY A 203 1.64 -25.46 0.83
CA GLY A 203 1.93 -24.02 0.77
C GLY A 203 3.35 -23.60 1.20
N TYR A 204 4.36 -24.46 1.00
CA TYR A 204 5.75 -24.13 1.31
C TYR A 204 6.55 -23.85 0.04
N ASN A 205 7.22 -22.70 -0.01
CA ASN A 205 7.98 -22.27 -1.19
C ASN A 205 9.20 -23.14 -1.51
N ARG A 206 9.68 -23.94 -0.56
CA ARG A 206 10.76 -24.92 -0.78
C ARG A 206 10.22 -26.33 -1.11
N GLY A 207 8.91 -26.47 -1.31
CA GLY A 207 8.25 -27.73 -1.71
C GLY A 207 7.76 -28.59 -0.53
N ALA A 208 6.68 -29.35 -0.76
CA ALA A 208 6.02 -30.14 0.28
C ALA A 208 6.93 -31.24 0.87
N LYS A 209 7.75 -31.90 0.05
CA LYS A 209 8.71 -32.92 0.50
C LYS A 209 9.74 -32.36 1.49
N GLU A 210 10.23 -31.15 1.23
CA GLU A 210 11.20 -30.50 2.13
C GLU A 210 10.55 -30.09 3.45
N LYS A 211 9.30 -29.59 3.40
CA LYS A 211 8.53 -29.29 4.61
C LYS A 211 8.34 -30.53 5.48
N GLU A 212 7.97 -31.65 4.88
CA GLU A 212 7.84 -32.94 5.55
C GLU A 212 9.15 -33.40 6.18
N ARG A 213 10.27 -33.30 5.45
CA ARG A 213 11.61 -33.64 5.95
C ARG A 213 11.99 -32.81 7.18
N LEU A 214 11.77 -31.49 7.14
CA LEU A 214 12.05 -30.58 8.26
C LEU A 214 11.19 -30.90 9.48
N LEU A 215 9.90 -31.17 9.27
CA LEU A 215 8.97 -31.55 10.34
C LEU A 215 9.39 -32.88 11.00
N ARG A 216 9.71 -33.91 10.21
CA ARG A 216 10.23 -35.18 10.74
C ARG A 216 11.55 -35.00 11.51
N LYS A 217 12.46 -34.16 11.01
CA LYS A 217 13.72 -33.83 11.70
C LYS A 217 13.48 -33.17 13.07
N GLU A 218 12.36 -32.47 13.23
CA GLU A 218 11.95 -31.87 14.50
C GLU A 218 11.12 -32.81 15.39
N GLY A 219 10.91 -34.07 14.99
CA GLY A 219 10.15 -35.05 15.76
C GLY A 219 8.64 -35.04 15.51
N VAL A 220 8.16 -34.31 14.50
CA VAL A 220 6.73 -34.29 14.14
C VAL A 220 6.37 -35.57 13.38
N MET A 221 5.39 -36.30 13.90
CA MET A 221 4.85 -37.48 13.22
C MET A 221 4.02 -37.08 12.00
N VAL A 222 4.48 -37.49 10.81
CA VAL A 222 3.79 -37.30 9.52
C VAL A 222 3.28 -38.65 9.03
N THR A 223 1.99 -38.72 8.79
CA THR A 223 1.30 -39.91 8.26
C THR A 223 0.93 -39.70 6.79
N HIS A 224 0.84 -40.79 6.02
CA HIS A 224 0.28 -40.76 4.67
C HIS A 224 -1.11 -41.40 4.69
N SER A 225 -2.10 -40.69 4.16
CA SER A 225 -3.44 -41.27 3.97
C SER A 225 -3.72 -41.44 2.48
N ARG A 226 -4.31 -42.58 2.09
CA ARG A 226 -4.72 -42.84 0.70
C ARG A 226 -5.66 -41.70 0.26
N GLY A 227 -5.24 -40.94 -0.75
CA GLY A 227 -6.03 -39.85 -1.37
C GLY A 227 -5.88 -38.44 -0.79
N ARG A 228 -5.23 -38.21 0.37
CA ARG A 228 -5.06 -36.83 0.94
C ARG A 228 -3.61 -36.38 1.12
N GLY A 229 -2.63 -37.19 0.71
CA GLY A 229 -1.21 -36.89 0.86
C GLY A 229 -0.72 -36.95 2.32
N SER A 230 0.37 -36.24 2.62
CA SER A 230 1.01 -36.21 3.94
C SER A 230 0.23 -35.32 4.93
N VAL A 231 -0.09 -35.87 6.11
CA VAL A 231 -0.88 -35.22 7.17
C VAL A 231 -0.17 -35.33 8.52
N ILE A 232 -0.20 -34.24 9.30
CA ILE A 232 0.38 -34.17 10.65
C ILE A 232 -0.54 -34.84 11.69
N ALA A 233 0.05 -35.63 12.59
CA ALA A 233 -0.66 -36.19 13.74
C ALA A 233 -1.16 -35.09 14.70
N ARG A 234 -2.38 -35.25 15.25
CA ARG A 234 -3.00 -34.25 16.15
C ARG A 234 -2.21 -33.95 17.42
N SER A 235 -1.35 -34.86 17.89
CA SER A 235 -0.48 -34.66 19.05
C SER A 235 0.58 -33.57 18.86
N ALA A 236 0.95 -33.27 17.61
CA ALA A 236 1.97 -32.26 17.29
C ALA A 236 1.44 -30.83 17.24
N TYR A 237 0.14 -30.60 17.46
CA TYR A 237 -0.41 -29.24 17.44
C TYR A 237 -0.03 -28.49 18.72
N ASP A 238 0.52 -27.29 18.56
CA ASP A 238 0.71 -26.35 19.68
C ASP A 238 -0.67 -25.89 20.17
N ARG A 239 -1.02 -26.27 21.41
CA ARG A 239 -2.31 -25.95 22.03
C ARG A 239 -2.28 -24.70 22.91
N LYS A 240 -1.18 -23.94 22.90
CA LYS A 240 -1.02 -22.71 23.70
C LYS A 240 -1.30 -21.45 22.89
#